data_AF-A0A7V5C861-F1
#
_entry.id   AF-A0A7V5C861-F1
#
_cell.length_a   1.000
_cell.length_b   1.000
_cell.length_c   1.000
_cell.angle_alpha   90.00
_cell.angle_beta   90.00
_cell.angle_gamma   90.00
#
_symmetry.space_group_name_H-M   'P 1'
#
loop_
_entity.id
_entity.type
_entity.pdbx_description
1 polymer ?
#
loop_
_entity_poly.entity_id
_entity_poly.type
_entity_poly.pdbx_seq_one_letter_code
_entity_poly.pdbx_strand_id
1 'polypeptide(L)'
;MRRKKTAMTTRNDKPDWALTKRERAQAERAAKGLPPKKHPLRWLWLIALVALAGGAAWFVQSGRFAQFQADRAAATAEAQAEADLRAKRAATLQLAPFEVTTLAPATLMETLKITGSLAPVRQVHLSSEVSAKVEAVAVRAGDAVAAGDVLVRFDATALDIQLAQATANAEATRVQLEQARSDFDRTKDLADRGLAAQNNLDRARSTLAQLTATLAAQETLVANAQRARDNAVVRAPFDGVVFERAVDPGQFVATGTPLMTVVDLAALEVEATAPVSYAPDLAPGLDVALTVEGFGDRVFEGKV
;
A
#
# COMPACT_ATOMS: atom_id res chain seq x y z
N MET A 1 91.55 -23.27 29.53
CA MET A 1 90.97 -24.00 30.69
C MET A 1 89.69 -24.67 30.19
N ARG A 2 89.68 -25.88 29.63
CA ARG A 2 89.69 -27.23 30.26
C ARG A 2 88.89 -27.35 31.56
N ARG A 3 87.76 -28.07 31.47
CA ARG A 3 87.24 -29.16 32.36
C ARG A 3 85.85 -29.58 31.83
N LYS A 4 85.43 -30.84 31.79
CA LYS A 4 86.05 -32.17 31.92
C LYS A 4 85.01 -33.21 31.46
N LYS A 5 85.49 -34.26 30.81
CA LYS A 5 84.81 -35.52 30.43
C LYS A 5 84.59 -36.43 31.65
N THR A 6 83.61 -37.32 31.56
CA THR A 6 83.55 -38.65 32.23
C THR A 6 82.61 -39.50 31.36
N ALA A 7 83.09 -40.37 30.45
CA ALA A 7 83.61 -41.74 30.61
C ALA A 7 82.55 -42.79 31.02
N MET A 8 82.22 -43.72 30.11
CA MET A 8 81.97 -45.13 30.45
C MET A 8 82.06 -46.02 29.20
N THR A 9 82.93 -47.04 29.26
CA THR A 9 83.17 -48.08 28.27
C THR A 9 82.30 -49.30 28.61
N THR A 10 81.65 -49.92 27.62
CA THR A 10 81.33 -51.36 27.68
C THR A 10 81.43 -51.98 26.29
N ARG A 11 82.26 -53.01 26.20
CA ARG A 11 82.43 -53.96 25.09
C ARG A 11 81.21 -54.88 25.10
N ASN A 12 80.55 -55.08 23.96
CA ASN A 12 79.40 -55.98 23.88
C ASN A 12 79.63 -56.99 22.75
N ASP A 13 80.02 -58.21 23.14
CA ASP A 13 80.16 -59.36 22.25
C ASP A 13 78.76 -59.80 21.78
N LYS A 14 78.55 -59.89 20.46
CA LYS A 14 77.23 -60.28 19.92
C LYS A 14 76.92 -61.74 20.30
N PRO A 15 75.76 -62.01 20.91
CA PRO A 15 75.37 -63.36 21.30
C PRO A 15 74.98 -64.24 20.09
N ASP A 16 75.21 -65.54 20.18
CA ASP A 16 75.18 -66.54 19.09
C ASP A 16 73.86 -66.61 18.27
N TRP A 17 72.75 -66.14 18.83
CA TRP A 17 71.46 -66.07 18.13
C TRP A 17 71.42 -64.99 17.03
N ALA A 18 72.36 -64.03 17.03
CA ALA A 18 72.39 -62.88 16.11
C ALA A 18 73.32 -63.03 14.89
N LEU A 19 73.89 -64.21 14.66
CA LEU A 19 74.78 -64.49 13.51
C LEU A 19 74.00 -65.03 12.30
N THR A 20 74.25 -64.49 11.10
CA THR A 20 73.64 -65.02 9.87
C THR A 20 74.20 -66.40 9.52
N LYS A 21 73.46 -67.24 8.77
CA LYS A 21 73.89 -68.61 8.40
C LYS A 21 75.29 -68.67 7.76
N ARG A 22 75.67 -67.65 6.97
CA ARG A 22 76.99 -67.57 6.33
C ARG A 22 78.10 -67.20 7.32
N GLU A 23 77.80 -66.32 8.27
CA GLU A 23 78.71 -65.94 9.35
C GLU A 23 78.88 -67.06 10.37
N ARG A 24 77.82 -67.83 10.69
CA ARG A 24 77.94 -69.08 11.48
C ARG A 24 78.82 -70.12 10.79
N ALA A 25 78.64 -70.33 9.48
CA ALA A 25 79.44 -71.27 8.70
C ALA A 25 80.90 -70.83 8.50
N GLN A 26 81.18 -69.52 8.59
CA GLN A 26 82.54 -68.98 8.62
C GLN A 26 83.15 -69.01 10.03
N ALA A 27 82.37 -68.73 11.08
CA ALA A 27 82.79 -68.81 12.49
C ALA A 27 83.11 -70.25 12.93
N GLU A 28 82.30 -71.25 12.55
CA GLU A 28 82.60 -72.67 12.78
C GLU A 28 83.85 -73.16 12.02
N ARG A 29 84.15 -72.58 10.86
CA ARG A 29 85.35 -72.91 10.08
C ARG A 29 86.60 -72.21 10.61
N ALA A 30 86.45 -71.00 11.16
CA ALA A 30 87.51 -70.28 11.86
C ALA A 30 87.87 -70.97 13.19
N ALA A 31 86.88 -71.52 13.91
CA ALA A 31 87.11 -72.34 15.11
C ALA A 31 87.81 -73.69 14.81
N LYS A 32 87.79 -74.15 13.55
CA LYS A 32 88.43 -75.39 13.08
C LYS A 32 89.75 -75.17 12.31
N GLY A 33 90.21 -73.92 12.14
CA GLY A 33 91.55 -73.61 11.60
C GLY A 33 91.80 -73.87 10.11
N LEU A 34 90.77 -73.95 9.23
CA LEU A 34 90.96 -74.19 7.79
C LEU A 34 90.92 -72.89 6.93
N PRO A 35 91.77 -72.74 5.88
CA PRO A 35 91.77 -71.57 4.97
C PRO A 35 90.60 -71.54 3.95
N PRO A 36 90.24 -70.36 3.37
CA PRO A 36 89.05 -70.15 2.53
C PRO A 36 89.14 -70.71 1.08
N LYS A 37 88.01 -71.20 0.55
CA LYS A 37 87.85 -71.88 -0.77
C LYS A 37 87.81 -70.89 -1.96
N LYS A 38 88.56 -71.14 -3.04
CA LYS A 38 88.49 -70.43 -4.35
C LYS A 38 87.79 -71.32 -5.41
N HIS A 39 86.96 -70.74 -6.29
CA HIS A 39 86.24 -71.45 -7.38
C HIS A 39 86.74 -71.02 -8.78
N PRO A 40 87.25 -71.92 -9.65
CA PRO A 40 87.79 -71.55 -10.97
C PRO A 40 86.88 -72.00 -12.15
N LEU A 41 85.82 -71.27 -12.51
CA LEU A 41 84.99 -71.60 -13.71
C LEU A 41 84.23 -70.41 -14.37
N ARG A 42 84.68 -69.16 -14.17
CA ARG A 42 83.98 -67.93 -14.65
C ARG A 42 83.84 -67.77 -16.18
N TRP A 43 84.62 -68.47 -16.99
CA TRP A 43 84.68 -68.21 -18.44
C TRP A 43 83.45 -68.66 -19.25
N LEU A 44 82.63 -69.61 -18.77
CA LEU A 44 81.47 -70.13 -19.53
C LEU A 44 80.31 -69.13 -19.65
N TRP A 45 80.13 -68.21 -18.69
CA TRP A 45 79.05 -67.21 -18.71
C TRP A 45 79.24 -66.13 -19.79
N LEU A 46 80.47 -65.89 -20.23
CA LEU A 46 80.75 -64.88 -21.26
C LEU A 46 80.25 -65.30 -22.64
N ILE A 47 80.19 -66.61 -22.94
CA ILE A 47 79.76 -67.10 -24.26
C ILE A 47 78.23 -66.97 -24.44
N ALA A 48 77.43 -67.20 -23.38
CA ALA A 48 75.97 -67.12 -23.45
C ALA A 48 75.45 -65.69 -23.71
N LEU A 49 76.19 -64.67 -23.24
CA LEU A 49 75.80 -63.26 -23.37
C LEU A 49 75.93 -62.78 -24.83
N VAL A 50 76.91 -63.28 -25.56
CA VAL A 50 77.15 -62.89 -26.97
C VAL A 50 76.04 -63.41 -27.90
N ALA A 51 75.48 -64.59 -27.65
CA ALA A 51 74.39 -65.15 -28.47
C ALA A 51 73.06 -64.37 -28.30
N LEU A 52 72.77 -63.90 -27.09
CA LEU A 52 71.54 -63.17 -26.78
C LEU A 52 71.54 -61.76 -27.40
N ALA A 53 72.71 -61.12 -27.44
CA ALA A 53 72.90 -59.83 -28.12
C ALA A 53 72.70 -59.94 -29.65
N GLY A 54 73.16 -61.04 -30.27
CA GLY A 54 72.97 -61.27 -31.71
C GLY A 54 71.50 -61.43 -32.12
N GLY A 55 70.69 -62.14 -31.31
CA GLY A 55 69.26 -62.34 -31.57
C GLY A 55 68.44 -61.05 -31.43
N ALA A 56 68.77 -60.20 -30.46
CA ALA A 56 68.10 -58.92 -30.25
C ALA A 56 68.34 -57.93 -31.41
N ALA A 57 69.57 -57.90 -31.97
CA ALA A 57 69.90 -57.03 -33.09
C ALA A 57 69.11 -57.40 -34.36
N TRP A 58 68.97 -58.69 -34.67
CA TRP A 58 68.20 -59.15 -35.82
C TRP A 58 66.69 -58.85 -35.69
N PHE A 59 66.13 -58.99 -34.48
CA PHE A 59 64.72 -58.71 -34.23
C PHE A 59 64.38 -57.22 -34.37
N VAL A 60 65.26 -56.34 -33.89
CA VAL A 60 65.11 -54.87 -34.05
C VAL A 60 65.28 -54.45 -35.51
N GLN A 61 66.19 -55.06 -36.27
CA GLN A 61 66.39 -54.75 -37.69
C GLN A 61 65.26 -55.26 -38.60
N SER A 62 64.45 -56.23 -38.15
CA SER A 62 63.36 -56.83 -38.92
C SER A 62 62.07 -56.00 -39.02
N GLY A 63 62.01 -54.79 -38.43
CA GLY A 63 60.86 -53.88 -38.51
C GLY A 63 59.60 -54.31 -37.73
N ARG A 64 59.54 -55.55 -37.24
CA ARG A 64 58.39 -56.12 -36.50
C ARG A 64 58.13 -55.49 -35.13
N PHE A 65 59.12 -54.82 -34.54
CA PHE A 65 58.97 -54.12 -33.25
C PHE A 65 58.11 -52.86 -33.35
N ALA A 66 58.12 -52.18 -34.51
CA ALA A 66 57.32 -50.96 -34.71
C ALA A 66 55.83 -51.27 -34.84
N GLN A 67 55.47 -52.36 -35.53
CA GLN A 67 54.08 -52.80 -35.70
C GLN A 67 53.44 -53.21 -34.36
N PHE A 68 54.19 -53.91 -33.50
CA PHE A 68 53.69 -54.31 -32.17
C PHE A 68 53.38 -53.12 -31.25
N GLN A 69 54.11 -52.00 -31.39
CA GLN A 69 53.84 -50.79 -30.62
C GLN A 69 52.60 -50.03 -31.13
N ALA A 70 52.39 -50.01 -32.45
CA ALA A 70 51.23 -49.36 -33.05
C ALA A 70 49.90 -50.03 -32.65
N ASP A 71 49.85 -51.37 -32.66
CA ASP A 71 48.64 -52.13 -32.30
C ASP A 71 48.28 -51.96 -30.81
N ARG A 72 49.28 -51.87 -29.92
CA ARG A 72 49.03 -51.59 -28.50
C ARG A 72 48.55 -50.16 -28.25
N ALA A 73 49.08 -49.18 -28.98
CA ALA A 73 48.66 -47.79 -28.87
C ALA A 73 47.20 -47.60 -29.32
N ALA A 74 46.80 -48.27 -30.42
CA ALA A 74 45.42 -48.25 -30.90
C ALA A 74 44.45 -48.89 -29.89
N ALA A 75 44.78 -50.06 -29.34
CA ALA A 75 43.95 -50.73 -28.34
C ALA A 75 43.79 -49.93 -27.04
N THR A 76 44.81 -49.18 -26.62
CA THR A 76 44.71 -48.29 -25.45
C THR A 76 43.86 -47.04 -25.72
N ALA A 77 43.88 -46.52 -26.94
CA ALA A 77 43.09 -45.34 -27.30
C ALA A 77 41.59 -45.66 -27.37
N GLU A 78 41.21 -46.82 -27.91
CA GLU A 78 39.82 -47.27 -27.95
C GLU A 78 39.25 -47.54 -26.54
N ALA A 79 40.04 -48.15 -25.66
CA ALA A 79 39.65 -48.39 -24.27
C ALA A 79 39.47 -47.08 -23.46
N GLN A 80 40.27 -46.05 -23.74
CA GLN A 80 40.14 -44.73 -23.10
C GLN A 80 38.90 -43.98 -23.61
N ALA A 81 38.61 -44.06 -24.92
CA ALA A 81 37.42 -43.44 -25.50
C ALA A 81 36.11 -44.04 -24.96
N GLU A 82 36.04 -45.37 -24.78
CA GLU A 82 34.88 -46.01 -24.18
C GLU A 82 34.72 -45.68 -22.68
N ALA A 83 35.83 -45.54 -21.95
CA ALA A 83 35.82 -45.13 -20.56
C ALA A 83 35.30 -43.69 -20.38
N ASP A 84 35.73 -42.76 -21.23
CA ASP A 84 35.28 -41.37 -21.20
C ASP A 84 33.80 -41.20 -21.59
N LEU A 85 33.33 -42.02 -22.54
CA LEU A 85 31.91 -42.04 -22.93
C LEU A 85 31.01 -42.63 -21.81
N ARG A 86 31.51 -43.63 -21.06
CA ARG A 86 30.83 -44.11 -19.84
C ARG A 86 30.83 -43.06 -18.73
N ALA A 87 31.95 -42.36 -18.53
CA ALA A 87 32.05 -41.31 -17.52
C ALA A 87 31.08 -40.14 -17.79
N LYS A 88 30.89 -39.75 -19.06
CA LYS A 88 29.94 -38.69 -19.44
C LYS A 88 28.47 -39.08 -19.31
N ARG A 89 28.12 -40.36 -19.51
CA ARG A 89 26.73 -40.85 -19.34
C ARG A 89 26.32 -41.07 -17.88
N ALA A 90 27.28 -41.19 -16.96
CA ALA A 90 27.03 -41.46 -15.55
C ALA A 90 26.75 -40.21 -14.70
N ALA A 91 26.80 -39.00 -15.28
CA ALA A 91 26.41 -37.77 -14.59
C ALA A 91 24.88 -37.56 -14.63
N THR A 92 24.12 -38.55 -14.17
CA THR A 92 22.70 -38.36 -13.83
C THR A 92 22.63 -37.59 -12.52
N LEU A 93 22.19 -36.32 -12.54
CA LEU A 93 21.85 -35.60 -11.33
C LEU A 93 20.70 -36.35 -10.62
N GLN A 94 21.01 -37.01 -9.50
CA GLN A 94 20.00 -37.54 -8.59
C GLN A 94 19.55 -36.40 -7.69
N LEU A 95 18.38 -35.85 -8.00
CA LEU A 95 17.71 -34.90 -7.12
C LEU A 95 16.99 -35.68 -6.03
N ALA A 96 17.29 -35.40 -4.77
CA ALA A 96 16.55 -36.00 -3.67
C ALA A 96 15.14 -35.37 -3.57
N PRO A 97 14.13 -36.09 -3.05
CA PRO A 97 12.77 -35.54 -2.90
C PRO A 97 12.68 -34.25 -2.08
N PHE A 98 13.68 -33.96 -1.23
CA PHE A 98 13.77 -32.71 -0.47
C PHE A 98 14.41 -31.55 -1.25
N GLU A 99 15.07 -31.84 -2.39
CA GLU A 99 15.69 -30.85 -3.27
C GLU A 99 14.73 -30.34 -4.34
N VAL A 100 13.55 -30.98 -4.45
CA VAL A 100 12.52 -30.61 -5.41
C VAL A 100 11.26 -30.16 -4.67
N THR A 101 10.73 -29.01 -5.07
CA THR A 101 9.41 -28.54 -4.64
C THR A 101 8.55 -28.32 -5.86
N THR A 102 7.27 -28.64 -5.76
CA THR A 102 6.32 -28.45 -6.86
C THR A 102 5.66 -27.10 -6.66
N LEU A 103 5.95 -26.16 -7.54
CA LEU A 103 5.31 -24.84 -7.54
C LEU A 103 3.94 -24.95 -8.21
N ALA A 104 2.88 -24.61 -7.50
CA ALA A 104 1.56 -24.42 -8.09
C ALA A 104 1.37 -22.92 -8.40
N PRO A 105 0.73 -22.56 -9.53
CA PRO A 105 0.26 -21.20 -9.74
C PRO A 105 -0.70 -20.84 -8.61
N ALA A 106 -0.36 -19.79 -7.86
CA ALA A 106 -1.23 -19.20 -6.85
C ALA A 106 -1.46 -17.73 -7.22
N THR A 107 -2.71 -17.28 -7.13
CA THR A 107 -3.02 -15.86 -7.26
C THR A 107 -2.49 -15.14 -6.02
N LEU A 108 -1.50 -14.26 -6.20
CA LEU A 108 -1.02 -13.41 -5.13
C LEU A 108 -1.94 -12.19 -5.06
N MET A 109 -2.65 -12.03 -3.94
CA MET A 109 -3.43 -10.82 -3.68
C MET A 109 -2.56 -9.89 -2.82
N GLU A 110 -2.10 -8.80 -3.41
CA GLU A 110 -1.41 -7.74 -2.67
C GLU A 110 -2.47 -6.87 -1.98
N THR A 111 -2.51 -6.90 -0.65
CA THR A 111 -3.44 -6.08 0.13
C THR A 111 -2.71 -4.89 0.70
N LEU A 112 -3.09 -3.69 0.25
CA LEU A 112 -2.60 -2.44 0.81
C LEU A 112 -3.38 -2.12 2.09
N LYS A 113 -2.69 -2.16 3.24
CA LYS A 113 -3.27 -1.74 4.52
C LYS A 113 -3.11 -0.23 4.68
N ILE A 114 -4.23 0.48 4.74
CA ILE A 114 -4.26 1.93 4.95
C ILE A 114 -5.11 2.21 6.19
N THR A 115 -4.63 3.10 7.04
CA THR A 115 -5.41 3.67 8.13
C THR A 115 -5.98 5.01 7.68
N GLY A 116 -7.26 5.22 7.96
CA GLY A 116 -7.96 6.46 7.63
C GLY A 116 -8.90 6.88 8.75
N SER A 117 -9.57 8.01 8.56
CA SER A 117 -10.63 8.51 9.43
C SER A 117 -12.00 8.29 8.78
N LEU A 118 -13.01 8.00 9.61
CA LEU A 118 -14.40 8.01 9.16
C LEU A 118 -14.89 9.45 9.07
N ALA A 119 -15.48 9.81 7.94
CA ALA A 119 -16.13 11.09 7.70
C ALA A 119 -17.59 10.85 7.28
N PRO A 120 -18.54 11.68 7.74
CA PRO A 120 -19.91 11.61 7.26
C PRO A 120 -20.00 12.08 5.81
N VAL A 121 -20.78 11.37 4.99
CA VAL A 121 -21.02 11.75 3.58
C VAL A 121 -21.67 13.14 3.48
N ARG A 122 -22.52 13.47 4.46
CA ARG A 122 -23.22 14.75 4.54
C ARG A 122 -23.01 15.38 5.92
N GLN A 123 -22.46 16.59 5.92
CA GLN A 123 -22.40 17.44 7.09
C GLN A 123 -22.78 18.87 6.72
N VAL A 124 -23.52 19.55 7.60
CA VAL A 124 -23.90 20.95 7.40
C VAL A 124 -23.66 21.73 8.69
N HIS A 125 -22.94 22.84 8.53
CA HIS A 125 -22.79 23.86 9.57
C HIS A 125 -23.97 24.84 9.46
N LEU A 126 -24.85 24.82 10.44
CA LEU A 126 -25.98 25.73 10.53
C LEU A 126 -25.51 27.02 11.18
N SER A 127 -25.70 28.14 10.48
CA SER A 127 -25.38 29.48 10.95
C SER A 127 -26.64 30.32 11.09
N SER A 128 -26.55 31.40 11.88
CA SER A 128 -27.67 32.30 12.08
C SER A 128 -27.93 33.13 10.81
N GLU A 129 -29.14 33.08 10.28
CA GLU A 129 -29.55 33.96 9.18
C GLU A 129 -30.07 35.32 9.69
N VAL A 130 -30.38 35.42 10.99
CA VAL A 130 -30.87 36.64 11.64
C VAL A 130 -30.00 37.07 12.81
N SER A 131 -30.06 38.36 13.15
CA SER A 131 -29.40 38.92 14.32
C SER A 131 -30.42 39.09 15.44
N ALA A 132 -30.43 38.16 16.39
CA ALA A 132 -31.44 38.08 17.45
C ALA A 132 -30.90 37.35 18.69
N LYS A 133 -31.64 37.45 19.79
CA LYS A 133 -31.37 36.68 21.01
C LYS A 133 -31.92 35.27 20.86
N VAL A 134 -31.14 34.25 21.24
CA VAL A 134 -31.60 32.87 21.32
C VAL A 134 -32.62 32.76 22.45
N GLU A 135 -33.87 32.40 22.12
CA GLU A 135 -34.92 32.15 23.10
C GLU A 135 -34.76 30.75 23.69
N ALA A 136 -34.62 29.74 22.83
CA ALA A 136 -34.48 28.35 23.23
C ALA A 136 -33.66 27.54 22.22
N VAL A 137 -32.97 26.52 22.74
CA VAL A 137 -32.32 25.48 21.95
C VAL A 137 -32.94 24.15 22.36
N ALA A 138 -33.54 23.45 21.41
CA ALA A 138 -34.34 22.24 21.67
C ALA A 138 -33.51 20.95 21.75
N VAL A 139 -32.26 20.99 21.30
CA VAL A 139 -31.39 19.82 21.10
C VAL A 139 -30.05 19.99 21.80
N ARG A 140 -29.40 18.87 22.12
CA ARG A 140 -28.05 18.78 22.66
C ARG A 140 -27.12 18.08 21.67
N ALA A 141 -25.81 18.26 21.86
CA ALA A 141 -24.83 17.49 21.11
C ALA A 141 -25.01 15.99 21.42
N GLY A 142 -25.06 15.17 20.36
CA GLY A 142 -25.35 13.74 20.40
C GLY A 142 -26.81 13.37 20.18
N ASP A 143 -27.75 14.33 20.18
CA ASP A 143 -29.16 14.03 19.94
C ASP A 143 -29.41 13.75 18.45
N ALA A 144 -30.27 12.75 18.18
CA ALA A 144 -30.77 12.47 16.84
C ALA A 144 -31.92 13.41 16.49
N VAL A 145 -31.94 13.91 15.25
CA VAL A 145 -32.91 14.87 14.74
C VAL A 145 -33.44 14.41 13.38
N ALA A 146 -34.71 14.65 13.12
CA ALA A 146 -35.34 14.42 11.82
C ALA A 146 -35.38 15.71 10.99
N ALA A 147 -35.48 15.56 9.67
CA ALA A 147 -35.63 16.68 8.75
C ALA A 147 -36.85 17.54 9.13
N GLY A 148 -36.63 18.84 9.29
CA GLY A 148 -37.66 19.82 9.67
C GLY A 148 -37.82 20.04 11.18
N ASP A 149 -37.15 19.25 12.03
CA ASP A 149 -37.18 19.45 13.47
C ASP A 149 -36.63 20.83 13.84
N VAL A 150 -37.25 21.47 14.83
CA VAL A 150 -36.82 22.78 15.32
C VAL A 150 -35.61 22.60 16.22
N LEU A 151 -34.50 23.23 15.86
CA LEU A 151 -33.24 23.13 16.58
C LEU A 151 -33.02 24.35 17.47
N VAL A 152 -33.19 25.55 16.91
CA VAL A 152 -33.03 26.83 17.61
C VAL A 152 -34.23 27.72 17.32
N ARG A 153 -34.70 28.40 18.37
CA ARG A 153 -35.69 29.46 18.28
C ARG A 153 -35.06 30.76 18.76
N PHE A 154 -35.13 31.78 17.92
CA PHE A 154 -34.77 33.15 18.27
C PHE A 154 -35.99 33.93 18.75
N ASP A 155 -35.75 34.95 19.56
CA ASP A 155 -36.76 35.94 19.92
C ASP A 155 -37.19 36.71 18.66
N ALA A 156 -38.42 36.41 18.21
CA ALA A 156 -38.99 36.96 17.00
C ALA A 156 -39.69 38.31 17.23
N THR A 157 -39.73 38.85 18.45
CA THR A 157 -40.54 40.05 18.77
C THR A 157 -40.19 41.24 17.87
N ALA A 158 -38.89 41.51 17.66
CA ALA A 158 -38.46 42.60 16.78
C ALA A 158 -38.78 42.33 15.30
N LEU A 159 -38.71 41.07 14.87
CA LEU A 159 -38.98 40.65 13.49
C LEU A 159 -40.49 40.71 13.19
N ASP A 160 -41.33 40.31 14.14
CA ASP A 160 -42.78 40.39 14.04
C ASP A 160 -43.25 41.86 13.95
N ILE A 161 -42.63 42.77 14.73
CA ILE A 161 -42.90 44.21 14.65
C ILE A 161 -42.51 44.76 13.27
N GLN A 162 -41.34 44.36 12.73
CA GLN A 162 -40.90 44.77 11.40
C GLN A 162 -41.83 44.27 10.29
N LEU A 163 -42.28 43.02 10.38
CA LEU A 163 -43.25 42.44 9.45
C LEU A 163 -44.59 43.18 9.52
N ALA A 164 -45.08 43.47 10.73
CA ALA A 164 -46.31 44.23 10.92
C ALA A 164 -46.22 45.64 10.31
N GLN A 165 -45.09 46.33 10.50
CA GLN A 165 -44.83 47.64 9.92
C GLN A 165 -44.80 47.61 8.39
N ALA A 166 -44.09 46.64 7.80
CA ALA A 166 -44.02 46.47 6.34
C ALA A 166 -45.41 46.16 5.76
N THR A 167 -46.17 45.29 6.43
CA THR A 167 -47.52 44.91 6.01
C THR A 167 -48.47 46.12 6.05
N ALA A 168 -48.45 46.90 7.12
CA ALA A 168 -49.26 48.12 7.24
C ALA A 168 -48.94 49.15 6.14
N ASN A 169 -47.66 49.30 5.77
CA ASN A 169 -47.26 50.20 4.68
C ASN A 169 -47.73 49.71 3.31
N ALA A 170 -47.67 48.40 3.06
CA ALA A 170 -48.19 47.78 1.84
C ALA A 170 -49.71 47.96 1.74
N GLU A 171 -50.45 47.72 2.82
CA GLU A 171 -51.90 47.95 2.87
C GLU A 171 -52.27 49.41 2.62
N ALA A 172 -51.58 50.36 3.26
CA ALA A 172 -51.81 51.78 3.03
C ALA A 172 -51.59 52.18 1.56
N THR A 173 -50.55 51.62 0.92
CA THR A 173 -50.27 51.84 -0.51
C THR A 173 -51.30 51.17 -1.40
N ARG A 174 -51.82 49.99 -1.02
CA ARG A 174 -52.88 49.29 -1.74
C ARG A 174 -54.16 50.10 -1.77
N VAL A 175 -54.58 50.67 -0.63
CA VAL A 175 -55.74 51.55 -0.56
C VAL A 175 -55.56 52.80 -1.44
N GLN A 176 -54.36 53.40 -1.46
CA GLN A 176 -54.05 54.52 -2.35
C GLN A 176 -54.13 54.11 -3.84
N LEU A 177 -53.65 52.91 -4.17
CA LEU A 177 -53.72 52.37 -5.53
C LEU A 177 -55.17 52.15 -5.98
N GLU A 178 -56.03 51.62 -5.12
CA GLU A 178 -57.46 51.42 -5.40
C GLU A 178 -58.19 52.74 -5.64
N GLN A 179 -57.87 53.76 -4.85
CA GLN A 179 -58.36 55.13 -5.04
C GLN A 179 -57.92 55.67 -6.42
N ALA A 180 -56.62 55.60 -6.74
CA ALA A 180 -56.09 56.08 -8.00
C ALA A 180 -56.63 55.33 -9.22
N ARG A 181 -56.92 54.02 -9.07
CA ARG A 181 -57.57 53.21 -10.10
C ARG A 181 -58.98 53.70 -10.37
N SER A 182 -59.76 53.93 -9.32
CA SER A 182 -61.13 54.46 -9.44
C SER A 182 -61.15 55.85 -10.09
N ASP A 183 -60.18 56.71 -9.75
CA ASP A 183 -60.06 58.04 -10.34
C ASP A 183 -59.58 58.00 -11.80
N PHE A 184 -58.69 57.07 -12.15
CA PHE A 184 -58.32 56.81 -13.55
C PHE A 184 -59.51 56.33 -14.37
N ASP A 185 -60.27 55.34 -13.88
CA ASP A 185 -61.43 54.79 -14.57
C ASP A 185 -62.51 55.86 -14.80
N ARG A 186 -62.76 56.71 -13.79
CA ARG A 186 -63.68 57.86 -13.91
C ARG A 186 -63.18 58.89 -14.92
N THR A 187 -61.89 59.25 -14.87
CA THR A 187 -61.30 60.24 -15.77
C THR A 187 -61.28 59.75 -17.22
N LYS A 188 -61.02 58.45 -17.42
CA LYS A 188 -61.07 57.79 -18.71
C LYS A 188 -62.47 57.86 -19.32
N ASP A 189 -63.50 57.48 -18.57
CA ASP A 189 -64.90 57.57 -19.04
C ASP A 189 -65.31 59.00 -19.41
N LEU A 190 -64.90 60.01 -18.63
CA LEU A 190 -65.15 61.42 -18.96
C LEU A 190 -64.37 61.86 -20.20
N ALA A 191 -63.11 61.44 -20.38
CA ALA A 191 -62.30 61.77 -21.54
C ALA A 191 -62.86 61.13 -22.82
N ASP A 192 -63.32 59.88 -22.75
CA ASP A 192 -63.94 59.14 -23.86
C ASP A 192 -65.24 59.83 -24.33
N ARG A 193 -65.93 60.53 -23.42
CA ARG A 193 -67.11 61.37 -23.73
C ARG A 193 -66.77 62.81 -24.14
N GLY A 194 -65.48 63.17 -24.20
CA GLY A 194 -65.02 64.53 -24.52
C GLY A 194 -65.22 65.55 -23.39
N LEU A 195 -65.50 65.10 -22.16
CA LEU A 195 -65.78 65.95 -20.98
C LEU A 195 -64.53 66.21 -20.12
N ALA A 196 -63.40 65.56 -20.40
CA ALA A 196 -62.13 65.77 -19.71
C ALA A 196 -60.97 65.97 -20.70
N ALA A 197 -59.99 66.81 -20.31
CA ALA A 197 -58.79 67.04 -21.10
C ALA A 197 -57.87 65.81 -21.10
N GLN A 198 -57.23 65.50 -22.24
CA GLN A 198 -56.28 64.37 -22.37
C GLN A 198 -55.15 64.41 -21.33
N ASN A 199 -54.65 65.61 -21.01
CA ASN A 199 -53.64 65.81 -19.96
C ASN A 199 -54.11 65.29 -18.58
N ASN A 200 -55.41 65.37 -18.26
CA ASN A 200 -55.94 64.82 -17.01
C ASN A 200 -55.92 63.28 -17.01
N LEU A 201 -56.26 62.66 -18.14
CA LEU A 201 -56.20 61.21 -18.30
C LEU A 201 -54.75 60.70 -18.18
N ASP A 202 -53.81 61.38 -18.84
CA ASP A 202 -52.39 61.01 -18.80
C ASP A 202 -51.80 61.16 -17.39
N ARG A 203 -52.19 62.20 -16.64
CA ARG A 203 -51.83 62.34 -15.22
C ARG A 203 -52.39 61.20 -14.37
N ALA A 204 -53.68 60.88 -14.50
CA ALA A 204 -54.30 59.80 -13.74
C ALA A 204 -53.66 58.43 -14.07
N ARG A 205 -53.35 58.19 -15.35
CA ARG A 205 -52.60 57.00 -15.79
C ARG A 205 -51.21 56.93 -15.14
N SER A 206 -50.50 58.06 -15.11
CA SER A 206 -49.16 58.13 -14.52
C SER A 206 -49.19 57.89 -13.01
N THR A 207 -50.16 58.46 -12.29
CA THR A 207 -50.35 58.21 -10.85
C THR A 207 -50.70 56.75 -10.57
N LEU A 208 -51.59 56.14 -11.37
CA LEU A 208 -51.90 54.71 -11.26
C LEU A 208 -50.66 53.84 -11.45
N ALA A 209 -49.87 54.11 -12.49
CA ALA A 209 -48.62 53.38 -12.76
C ALA A 209 -47.59 53.56 -11.64
N GLN A 210 -47.46 54.78 -11.11
CA GLN A 210 -46.57 55.08 -9.98
C GLN A 210 -46.96 54.28 -8.73
N LEU A 211 -48.23 54.32 -8.33
CA LEU A 211 -48.70 53.60 -7.15
C LEU A 211 -48.64 52.09 -7.33
N THR A 212 -48.81 51.58 -8.56
CA THR A 212 -48.64 50.16 -8.86
C THR A 212 -47.20 49.73 -8.60
N ALA A 213 -46.23 50.51 -9.08
CA ALA A 213 -44.81 50.25 -8.83
C ALA A 213 -44.45 50.38 -7.34
N THR A 214 -45.01 51.38 -6.64
CA THR A 214 -44.80 51.56 -5.20
C THR A 214 -45.35 50.37 -4.41
N LEU A 215 -46.55 49.87 -4.74
CA LEU A 215 -47.12 48.70 -4.07
C LEU A 215 -46.24 47.47 -4.25
N ALA A 216 -45.76 47.20 -5.48
CA ALA A 216 -44.86 46.08 -5.74
C ALA A 216 -43.55 46.18 -4.93
N ALA A 217 -43.02 47.39 -4.74
CA ALA A 217 -41.86 47.60 -3.87
C ALA A 217 -42.18 47.33 -2.39
N GLN A 218 -43.34 47.78 -1.89
CA GLN A 218 -43.76 47.50 -0.51
C GLN A 218 -44.01 46.01 -0.26
N GLU A 219 -44.62 45.30 -1.22
CA GLU A 219 -44.82 43.85 -1.13
C GLU A 219 -43.49 43.08 -1.08
N THR A 220 -42.46 43.57 -1.78
CA THR A 220 -41.10 43.02 -1.67
C THR A 220 -40.52 43.22 -0.26
N LEU A 221 -40.78 44.35 0.39
CA LEU A 221 -40.37 44.59 1.78
C LEU A 221 -41.11 43.67 2.76
N VAL A 222 -42.39 43.42 2.54
CA VAL A 222 -43.16 42.42 3.32
C VAL A 222 -42.55 41.03 3.16
N ALA A 223 -42.25 40.60 1.94
CA ALA A 223 -41.64 39.30 1.69
C ALA A 223 -40.26 39.16 2.35
N ASN A 224 -39.45 40.22 2.36
CA ASN A 224 -38.17 40.23 3.05
C ASN A 224 -38.32 40.12 4.57
N ALA A 225 -39.25 40.89 5.16
CA ALA A 225 -39.52 40.83 6.60
C ALA A 225 -40.08 39.46 7.01
N GLN A 226 -40.93 38.86 6.18
CA GLN A 226 -41.46 37.51 6.39
C GLN A 226 -40.35 36.46 6.40
N ARG A 227 -39.43 36.50 5.40
CA ARG A 227 -38.28 35.59 5.37
C ARG A 227 -37.38 35.76 6.59
N ALA A 228 -37.09 36.99 7.00
CA ALA A 228 -36.32 37.24 8.21
C ALA A 228 -37.01 36.64 9.45
N ARG A 229 -38.34 36.81 9.58
CA ARG A 229 -39.12 36.22 10.67
C ARG A 229 -39.09 34.68 10.62
N ASP A 230 -39.22 34.08 9.45
CA ASP A 230 -39.21 32.61 9.33
C ASP A 230 -37.82 32.02 9.65
N ASN A 231 -36.77 32.74 9.29
CA ASN A 231 -35.38 32.44 9.64
C ASN A 231 -35.07 32.58 11.15
N ALA A 232 -36.01 33.09 11.96
CA ALA A 232 -35.91 33.05 13.42
C ALA A 232 -36.08 31.62 13.99
N VAL A 233 -36.52 30.66 13.18
CA VAL A 233 -36.64 29.25 13.56
C VAL A 233 -35.72 28.41 12.68
N VAL A 234 -34.61 27.96 13.26
CA VAL A 234 -33.63 27.13 12.56
C VAL A 234 -34.06 25.67 12.67
N ARG A 235 -34.14 25.00 11.52
CA ARG A 235 -34.59 23.62 11.39
C ARG A 235 -33.51 22.71 10.86
N ALA A 236 -33.63 21.41 11.15
CA ALA A 236 -32.76 20.40 10.58
C ALA A 236 -33.00 20.26 9.06
N PRO A 237 -31.95 20.35 8.22
CA PRO A 237 -32.08 20.20 6.77
C PRO A 237 -32.26 18.74 6.32
N PHE A 238 -31.87 17.76 7.15
CA PHE A 238 -31.99 16.33 6.90
C PHE A 238 -31.94 15.54 8.22
N ASP A 239 -32.26 14.25 8.15
CA ASP A 239 -32.19 13.32 9.29
C ASP A 239 -30.73 13.07 9.68
N GLY A 240 -30.36 13.27 10.93
CA GLY A 240 -28.98 13.13 11.36
C GLY A 240 -28.79 13.26 12.86
N VAL A 241 -27.54 13.49 13.27
CA VAL A 241 -27.17 13.69 14.66
C VAL A 241 -26.51 15.06 14.82
N VAL A 242 -26.82 15.75 15.91
CA VAL A 242 -26.18 17.02 16.26
C VAL A 242 -24.75 16.72 16.73
N PHE A 243 -23.75 17.05 15.90
CA PHE A 243 -22.34 16.83 16.22
C PHE A 243 -21.85 17.78 17.32
N GLU A 244 -22.11 19.08 17.14
CA GLU A 244 -21.71 20.11 18.09
C GLU A 244 -22.75 21.22 18.16
N ARG A 245 -22.79 21.90 19.31
CA ARG A 245 -23.66 23.06 19.55
C ARG A 245 -22.78 24.21 20.03
N ALA A 246 -22.80 25.32 19.29
CA ALA A 246 -21.96 26.49 19.52
C ALA A 246 -22.68 27.67 20.22
N VAL A 247 -23.98 27.54 20.50
CA VAL A 247 -24.81 28.61 21.09
C VAL A 247 -25.65 28.14 22.26
N ASP A 248 -25.81 29.02 23.26
CA ASP A 248 -26.63 28.79 24.44
C ASP A 248 -27.92 29.63 24.46
N PRO A 249 -29.01 29.14 25.11
CA PRO A 249 -30.20 29.95 25.35
C PRO A 249 -29.86 31.26 26.08
N GLY A 250 -30.42 32.36 25.62
CA GLY A 250 -30.18 33.70 26.17
C GLY A 250 -29.02 34.46 25.53
N GLN A 251 -28.18 33.81 24.72
CA GLN A 251 -27.08 34.46 23.99
C GLN A 251 -27.63 35.32 22.84
N PHE A 252 -26.99 36.47 22.59
CA PHE A 252 -27.24 37.26 21.38
C PHE A 252 -26.29 36.80 20.28
N VAL A 253 -26.83 36.53 19.08
CA VAL A 253 -26.02 36.12 17.92
C VAL A 253 -26.22 37.10 16.77
N ALA A 254 -25.18 37.31 15.99
CA ALA A 254 -25.24 38.07 14.75
C ALA A 254 -25.46 37.14 13.55
N THR A 255 -25.96 37.68 12.45
CA THR A 255 -26.05 36.95 11.18
C THR A 255 -24.67 36.41 10.76
N GLY A 256 -24.62 35.14 10.34
CA GLY A 256 -23.41 34.40 10.00
C GLY A 256 -22.74 33.68 11.19
N THR A 257 -23.20 33.91 12.43
CA THR A 257 -22.65 33.20 13.61
C THR A 257 -22.97 31.70 13.53
N PRO A 258 -22.01 30.78 13.68
CA PRO A 258 -22.28 29.35 13.69
C PRO A 258 -23.12 28.97 14.92
N LEU A 259 -24.15 28.15 14.70
CA LEU A 259 -25.08 27.70 15.74
C LEU A 259 -24.81 26.26 16.14
N MET A 260 -24.72 25.37 15.17
CA MET A 260 -24.49 23.94 15.37
C MET A 260 -24.10 23.23 14.07
N THR A 261 -23.58 22.01 14.22
CA THR A 261 -23.25 21.14 13.09
C THR A 261 -24.12 19.90 13.15
N VAL A 262 -24.78 19.56 12.03
CA VAL A 262 -25.58 18.33 11.89
C VAL A 262 -24.88 17.42 10.89
N VAL A 263 -24.71 16.15 11.26
CA VAL A 263 -24.04 15.13 10.46
C VAL A 263 -24.98 13.96 10.18
N ASP A 264 -24.92 13.44 8.97
CA ASP A 264 -25.60 12.22 8.57
C ASP A 264 -24.71 11.02 8.90
N LEU A 265 -25.17 10.16 9.81
CA LEU A 265 -24.46 8.95 10.21
C LEU A 265 -24.99 7.69 9.52
N ALA A 266 -25.97 7.80 8.61
CA ALA A 266 -26.50 6.66 7.88
C ALA A 266 -25.54 6.18 6.78
N ALA A 267 -24.75 7.10 6.20
CA ALA A 267 -23.71 6.80 5.24
C ALA A 267 -22.41 7.48 5.68
N LEU A 268 -21.35 6.68 5.84
CA LEU A 268 -20.01 7.13 6.21
C LEU A 268 -19.03 6.75 5.09
N GLU A 269 -18.09 7.64 4.83
CA GLU A 269 -16.95 7.41 3.96
C GLU A 269 -15.67 7.28 4.80
N VAL A 270 -14.69 6.56 4.26
CA VAL A 270 -13.38 6.41 4.88
C VAL A 270 -12.40 7.26 4.11
N GLU A 271 -11.92 8.33 4.74
CA GLU A 271 -10.88 9.17 4.20
C GLU A 271 -9.52 8.61 4.63
N ALA A 272 -8.76 8.09 3.66
CA ALA A 272 -7.47 7.47 3.91
C ALA A 272 -6.43 7.97 2.89
N THR A 273 -5.19 8.16 3.34
CA THR A 273 -4.10 8.60 2.47
C THR A 273 -3.29 7.40 1.98
N ALA A 274 -3.26 7.17 0.67
CA ALA A 274 -2.47 6.12 0.04
C ALA A 274 -1.11 6.64 -0.45
N PRO A 275 -0.02 5.85 -0.41
CA PRO A 275 1.24 6.22 -1.05
C PRO A 275 1.08 6.34 -2.57
N VAL A 276 1.69 7.38 -3.16
CA VAL A 276 1.61 7.69 -4.60
C VAL A 276 2.07 6.52 -5.48
N SER A 277 2.94 5.65 -4.99
CA SER A 277 3.41 4.46 -5.72
C SER A 277 2.29 3.50 -6.12
N TYR A 278 1.19 3.46 -5.35
CA TYR A 278 0.03 2.60 -5.62
C TYR A 278 -1.09 3.31 -6.41
N ALA A 279 -0.91 4.59 -6.76
CA ALA A 279 -1.91 5.34 -7.53
C ALA A 279 -2.34 4.69 -8.86
N PRO A 280 -1.46 4.02 -9.63
CA PRO A 280 -1.87 3.32 -10.86
C PRO A 280 -2.80 2.12 -10.62
N ASP A 281 -2.73 1.53 -9.43
CA ASP A 281 -3.48 0.32 -9.06
C ASP A 281 -4.81 0.66 -8.35
N LEU A 282 -5.03 1.93 -7.99
CA LEU A 282 -6.26 2.41 -7.35
C LEU A 282 -7.26 2.88 -8.40
N ALA A 283 -8.37 2.16 -8.54
CA ALA A 283 -9.48 2.47 -9.43
C ALA A 283 -10.83 2.47 -8.69
N PRO A 284 -11.81 3.29 -9.12
CA PRO A 284 -13.16 3.25 -8.56
C PRO A 284 -13.79 1.85 -8.68
N GLY A 285 -14.49 1.42 -7.63
CA GLY A 285 -15.19 0.13 -7.58
C GLY A 285 -14.38 -1.05 -7.03
N LEU A 286 -13.11 -0.84 -6.66
CA LEU A 286 -12.30 -1.81 -5.91
C LEU A 286 -12.96 -2.13 -4.59
N ASP A 287 -13.07 -3.42 -4.26
CA ASP A 287 -13.62 -3.88 -3.00
C ASP A 287 -12.62 -3.63 -1.86
N VAL A 288 -13.11 -3.06 -0.76
CA VAL A 288 -12.32 -2.74 0.43
C VAL A 288 -12.94 -3.43 1.64
N ALA A 289 -12.11 -4.10 2.43
CA ALA A 289 -12.48 -4.60 3.74
C ALA A 289 -12.01 -3.61 4.81
N LEU A 290 -12.95 -3.13 5.62
CA LEU A 290 -12.75 -2.11 6.62
C LEU A 290 -12.94 -2.71 8.01
N THR A 291 -12.01 -2.45 8.91
CA THR A 291 -12.16 -2.75 10.34
C THR A 291 -12.22 -1.43 11.09
N VAL A 292 -13.31 -1.18 11.80
CA VAL A 292 -13.53 0.06 12.54
C VAL A 292 -13.21 -0.18 14.01
N GLU A 293 -12.35 0.65 14.57
CA GLU A 293 -12.02 0.60 16.00
C GLU A 293 -13.28 0.81 16.85
N GLY A 294 -13.44 0.01 17.92
CA GLY A 294 -14.63 0.04 18.77
C GLY A 294 -15.77 -0.90 18.34
N PHE A 295 -15.70 -1.51 17.15
CA PHE A 295 -16.67 -2.52 16.69
C PHE A 295 -16.14 -3.97 16.76
N GLY A 296 -15.01 -4.19 17.45
CA GLY A 296 -14.39 -5.51 17.61
C GLY A 296 -13.87 -6.08 16.28
N ASP A 297 -14.04 -7.38 16.07
CA ASP A 297 -13.59 -8.09 14.85
C ASP A 297 -14.58 -7.96 13.66
N ARG A 298 -15.51 -6.99 13.73
CA ARG A 298 -16.48 -6.80 12.66
C ARG A 298 -15.81 -6.18 11.43
N VAL A 299 -15.89 -6.89 10.32
CA VAL A 299 -15.45 -6.41 9.00
C VAL A 299 -16.64 -5.77 8.27
N PHE A 300 -16.43 -4.57 7.76
CA PHE A 300 -17.36 -3.87 6.89
C PHE A 300 -16.83 -3.94 5.45
N GLU A 301 -17.72 -4.12 4.49
CA GLU A 301 -17.38 -4.09 3.07
C GLU A 301 -17.70 -2.72 2.51
N GLY A 302 -16.80 -2.20 1.66
CA GLY A 302 -16.95 -0.92 0.98
C GLY A 302 -16.34 -0.96 -0.41
N LYS A 303 -16.46 0.15 -1.13
CA LYS A 303 -15.83 0.35 -2.43
C LYS A 303 -15.07 1.67 -2.45
N VAL A 304 -13.98 1.72 -3.22
CA VAL A 304 -13.26 2.97 -3.57
C VAL A 304 -14.08 3.80 -4.53
#